data_AF-A0A821SP57-F1
#
_entry.id   AF-A0A821SP57-F1
#
_cell.length_a   1.000
_cell.length_b   1.000
_cell.length_c   1.000
_cell.angle_alpha   90.00
_cell.angle_beta   90.00
_cell.angle_gamma   90.00
#
_symmetry.space_group_name_H-M   'P 1'
#
loop_
_entity.id
_entity.type
_entity.pdbx_description
1 polymer ?
#
loop_
_entity_poly.entity_id
_entity_poly.type
_entity_poly.pdbx_seq_one_letter_code
_entity_poly.pdbx_strand_id
1 'polypeptide(L)'
;MITIPVKDLARYQTDYFAMSCWIYCDKTFSTEWQVAVGSWYDWTNSWFHLGFYGEETLHNQILISKRHQYQFNCHSKTKIQTKRWYHVVIQVSREEQEIYVDGKREGQVDMTNSNNRSEIWGHPISQEEKWEDMKMDTPHALCIGSKSSESSPRTFWYGQVADVCICTQWFHPKEIQAIYHSKVTIDKVNFGKFVLNSIAEKPLDQNEI
;
A
#
# COMPACT_ATOMS: atom_id res chain seq x y z
N MET A 1 -2.50 -6.57 -15.82
CA MET A 1 -3.09 -6.57 -14.47
C MET A 1 -3.00 -7.97 -13.92
N ILE A 2 -2.59 -8.12 -12.66
CA ILE A 2 -2.58 -9.40 -11.94
C ILE A 2 -3.46 -9.22 -10.71
N THR A 3 -4.41 -10.14 -10.50
CA THR A 3 -5.30 -10.15 -9.33
C THR A 3 -4.97 -11.35 -8.47
N ILE A 4 -4.73 -11.11 -7.19
CA ILE A 4 -4.40 -12.15 -6.22
C ILE A 4 -5.55 -12.24 -5.21
N PRO A 5 -6.35 -13.32 -5.23
CA PRO A 5 -7.44 -13.48 -4.28
C PRO A 5 -6.87 -13.76 -2.88
N VAL A 6 -7.44 -13.10 -1.86
CA VAL A 6 -7.10 -13.36 -0.46
C VAL A 6 -7.90 -14.58 0.01
N LYS A 7 -7.23 -15.74 0.08
CA LYS A 7 -7.80 -16.95 0.69
C LYS A 7 -7.66 -16.80 2.20
N ASP A 8 -8.78 -16.80 2.93
CA ASP A 8 -8.87 -16.60 4.39
C ASP A 8 -8.88 -15.11 4.84
N LEU A 9 -9.95 -14.40 4.50
CA LEU A 9 -10.17 -12.99 4.84
C LEU A 9 -10.02 -12.69 6.35
N ALA A 10 -10.36 -13.63 7.23
CA ALA A 10 -10.27 -13.41 8.67
C ALA A 10 -8.82 -13.22 9.16
N ARG A 11 -7.84 -13.88 8.53
CA ARG A 11 -6.42 -13.77 8.91
C ARG A 11 -5.74 -12.48 8.46
N TYR A 12 -6.30 -11.80 7.47
CA TYR A 12 -5.72 -10.57 6.94
C TYR A 12 -6.43 -9.31 7.47
N GLN A 13 -7.43 -9.45 8.35
CA GLN A 13 -7.97 -8.33 9.12
C GLN A 13 -6.89 -7.87 10.08
N THR A 14 -5.98 -7.08 9.54
CA THR A 14 -4.84 -6.57 10.26
C THR A 14 -5.01 -5.08 10.44
N ASP A 15 -4.78 -4.64 11.67
CA ASP A 15 -4.72 -3.23 12.00
C ASP A 15 -3.43 -2.58 11.43
N TYR A 16 -2.58 -3.37 10.77
CA TYR A 16 -1.30 -2.92 10.25
C TYR A 16 -0.74 -3.79 9.11
N PHE A 17 -0.07 -3.17 8.14
CA PHE A 17 0.71 -3.87 7.13
C PHE A 17 1.90 -3.02 6.66
N ALA A 18 2.92 -3.69 6.14
CA ALA A 18 3.94 -3.06 5.34
C ALA A 18 4.00 -3.70 3.96
N MET A 19 4.28 -2.90 2.95
CA MET A 19 4.49 -3.36 1.58
C MET A 19 5.78 -2.79 1.03
N SER A 20 6.58 -3.64 0.41
CA SER A 20 7.77 -3.28 -0.34
C SER A 20 7.57 -3.66 -1.80
N CYS A 21 7.93 -2.77 -2.72
CA CYS A 21 7.93 -3.08 -4.15
C CYS A 21 8.92 -2.21 -4.90
N TRP A 22 9.29 -2.65 -6.09
CA TRP A 22 9.96 -1.82 -7.07
C TRP A 22 8.97 -1.36 -8.13
N ILE A 23 9.00 -0.08 -8.45
CA ILE A 23 8.14 0.52 -9.47
C ILE A 23 8.98 1.23 -10.53
N TYR A 24 8.55 1.12 -11.77
CA TYR A 24 9.08 1.85 -12.91
C TYR A 24 7.90 2.42 -13.67
N CYS A 25 7.90 3.73 -13.93
CA CYS A 25 6.80 4.40 -14.59
C CYS A 25 7.25 4.93 -15.96
N ASP A 26 6.57 4.54 -17.04
CA ASP A 26 6.86 5.04 -18.38
C ASP A 26 6.37 6.47 -18.59
N LYS A 27 5.20 6.80 -18.02
CA LYS A 27 4.52 8.09 -18.17
C LYS A 27 3.53 8.34 -17.04
N THR A 28 3.41 9.62 -16.66
CA THR A 28 2.39 10.09 -15.71
C THR A 28 1.22 10.75 -16.44
N PHE A 29 0.04 10.78 -15.80
CA PHE A 29 -1.09 11.61 -16.23
C PHE A 29 -1.49 12.57 -15.13
N SER A 30 -1.91 13.78 -15.50
CA SER A 30 -2.14 14.87 -14.56
C SER A 30 -3.51 14.84 -13.87
N THR A 31 -4.48 14.06 -14.35
CA THR A 31 -5.88 14.19 -13.91
C THR A 31 -6.49 12.92 -13.32
N GLU A 32 -5.75 11.81 -13.28
CA GLU A 32 -6.30 10.51 -12.90
C GLU A 32 -5.31 9.76 -12.02
N TRP A 33 -5.82 8.86 -11.20
CA TRP A 33 -4.99 7.88 -10.49
C TRP A 33 -4.28 6.98 -11.49
N GLN A 34 -3.02 6.63 -11.25
CA GLN A 34 -2.32 5.55 -11.94
C GLN A 34 -1.78 4.60 -10.86
N VAL A 35 -2.41 3.45 -10.70
CA VAL A 35 -2.19 2.61 -9.51
C VAL A 35 -1.24 1.47 -9.82
N ALA A 36 -0.04 1.52 -9.22
CA ALA A 36 0.97 0.45 -9.32
C ALA A 36 0.53 -0.79 -8.55
N VAL A 37 0.09 -0.59 -7.31
CA VAL A 37 -0.48 -1.65 -6.46
C VAL A 37 -1.68 -1.07 -5.75
N GLY A 38 -2.80 -1.78 -5.78
CA GLY A 38 -3.97 -1.34 -5.05
C GLY A 38 -4.88 -2.49 -4.67
N SER A 39 -5.80 -2.16 -3.79
CA SER A 39 -6.98 -2.97 -3.53
C SER A 39 -8.15 -2.03 -3.40
N TRP A 40 -9.10 -2.18 -4.30
CA TRP A 40 -10.36 -1.46 -4.30
C TRP A 40 -11.47 -2.41 -4.72
N TYR A 41 -12.60 -2.34 -4.03
CA TYR A 41 -13.80 -3.09 -4.38
C TYR A 41 -14.91 -2.11 -4.75
N ASP A 42 -15.31 -1.30 -3.78
CA ASP A 42 -16.25 -0.21 -3.95
C ASP A 42 -15.88 0.94 -3.02
N TRP A 43 -16.76 1.94 -2.93
CA TRP A 43 -16.54 3.08 -2.06
C TRP A 43 -16.73 2.75 -0.57
N THR A 44 -17.50 1.71 -0.23
CA THR A 44 -17.99 1.39 1.11
C THR A 44 -16.98 0.61 1.95
N ASN A 45 -16.13 -0.17 1.28
CA ASN A 45 -15.14 -1.02 1.89
C ASN A 45 -13.80 -0.31 2.04
N SER A 46 -12.97 -0.79 2.97
CA SER A 46 -11.57 -0.35 3.09
C SER A 46 -10.80 -0.59 1.79
N TRP A 47 -9.96 0.36 1.41
CA TRP A 47 -9.15 0.27 0.18
C TRP A 47 -7.81 0.99 0.35
N PHE A 48 -6.85 0.62 -0.49
CA PHE A 48 -5.63 1.38 -0.64
C PHE A 48 -5.17 1.48 -2.10
N HIS A 49 -4.50 2.57 -2.42
CA HIS A 49 -3.86 2.81 -3.71
C HIS A 49 -2.43 3.29 -3.48
N LEU A 50 -1.46 2.54 -4.00
CA LEU A 50 -0.10 3.02 -4.20
C LEU A 50 0.08 3.36 -5.68
N GLY A 51 0.45 4.61 -5.97
CA GLY A 51 0.69 5.05 -7.33
C GLY A 51 0.79 6.56 -7.46
N PHE A 52 0.44 7.08 -8.63
CA PHE A 52 0.37 8.53 -8.86
C PHE A 52 -1.06 9.00 -8.80
N TYR A 53 -1.27 10.19 -8.24
CA TYR A 53 -2.49 10.96 -8.42
C TYR A 53 -2.12 12.37 -8.85
N GLY A 54 -2.24 12.66 -10.14
CA GLY A 54 -1.78 13.93 -10.70
C GLY A 54 -0.26 14.03 -10.81
N GLU A 55 0.32 15.18 -10.43
CA GLU A 55 1.75 15.43 -10.65
C GLU A 55 2.67 14.59 -9.76
N GLU A 56 3.57 13.87 -10.44
CA GLU A 56 4.94 13.39 -10.16
C GLU A 56 5.31 12.92 -8.73
N THR A 57 4.48 13.05 -7.72
CA THR A 57 4.73 12.56 -6.36
C THR A 57 4.07 11.21 -6.21
N LEU A 58 4.70 10.30 -5.47
CA LEU A 58 4.11 9.00 -5.19
C LEU A 58 3.10 9.15 -4.06
N HIS A 59 1.89 8.63 -4.23
CA HIS A 59 0.84 8.66 -3.23
C HIS A 59 0.54 7.25 -2.76
N ASN A 60 0.41 7.12 -1.44
CA ASN A 60 -0.36 6.07 -0.83
C ASN A 60 -1.64 6.69 -0.28
N GLN A 61 -2.78 6.28 -0.81
CA GLN A 61 -4.08 6.70 -0.31
C GLN A 61 -4.77 5.51 0.31
N ILE A 62 -5.24 5.66 1.55
CA ILE A 62 -5.89 4.59 2.30
C ILE A 62 -7.21 5.08 2.85
N LEU A 63 -8.21 4.22 2.75
CA LEU A 63 -9.46 4.36 3.44
C LEU A 63 -9.59 3.23 4.45
N ILE A 64 -9.80 3.62 5.70
CA ILE A 64 -10.16 2.73 6.80
C ILE A 64 -11.66 2.89 7.04
N SER A 65 -12.43 1.80 6.95
CA SER A 65 -13.88 1.85 6.99
C SER A 65 -14.51 0.52 7.40
N LYS A 66 -15.63 0.64 8.14
CA LYS A 66 -16.76 -0.29 8.02
C LYS A 66 -17.97 0.27 7.23
N ARG A 67 -18.21 1.59 7.20
CA ARG A 67 -19.35 2.23 6.49
C ARG A 67 -19.08 3.68 5.98
N HIS A 68 -17.83 3.97 5.60
CA HIS A 68 -17.25 5.24 5.14
C HIS A 68 -17.13 6.33 6.19
N GLN A 69 -15.94 6.96 6.31
CA GLN A 69 -15.86 8.41 6.62
C GLN A 69 -14.64 9.09 6.02
N TYR A 70 -13.46 8.49 6.12
CA TYR A 70 -12.22 9.22 5.90
C TYR A 70 -11.21 8.45 5.08
N GLN A 71 -10.58 9.15 4.14
CA GLN A 71 -9.35 8.71 3.48
C GLN A 71 -8.16 9.51 4.00
N PHE A 72 -6.99 8.88 3.95
CA PHE A 72 -5.72 9.44 4.37
C PHE A 72 -4.76 9.40 3.18
N ASN A 73 -4.08 10.52 2.95
CA ASN A 73 -3.14 10.67 1.84
C ASN A 73 -1.74 10.86 2.39
N CYS A 74 -0.84 9.92 2.17
CA CYS A 74 0.60 10.13 2.39
C CYS A 74 1.30 10.18 1.05
N HIS A 75 2.03 11.26 0.81
CA HIS A 75 2.73 11.47 -0.45
C HIS A 75 4.23 11.61 -0.22
N SER A 76 5.02 11.24 -1.22
CA SER A 76 6.44 11.54 -1.24
C SER A 76 6.67 13.05 -1.35
N LYS A 77 7.64 13.59 -0.62
CA LYS A 77 8.11 14.98 -0.79
C LYS A 77 8.78 15.19 -2.13
N THR A 78 9.51 14.18 -2.59
CA THR A 78 10.26 14.24 -3.85
C THR A 78 9.39 13.84 -5.03
N LYS A 79 9.52 14.59 -6.13
CA LYS A 79 8.98 14.23 -7.45
C LYS A 79 9.75 13.04 -8.04
N ILE A 80 9.01 12.03 -8.43
CA ILE A 80 9.40 10.81 -9.10
C ILE A 80 9.48 11.08 -10.61
N GLN A 81 10.63 10.78 -11.18
CA GLN A 81 10.89 10.92 -12.61
C GLN A 81 10.38 9.69 -13.34
N THR A 82 9.80 9.88 -14.52
CA THR A 82 9.49 8.76 -15.40
C THR A 82 10.78 8.08 -15.89
N LYS A 83 10.67 6.82 -16.31
CA LYS A 83 11.74 5.99 -16.85
C LYS A 83 12.89 5.71 -15.88
N ARG A 84 12.58 5.60 -14.59
CA ARG A 84 13.50 5.21 -13.53
C ARG A 84 12.84 4.23 -12.57
N TRP A 85 13.63 3.26 -12.09
CA TRP A 85 13.23 2.37 -11.00
C TRP A 85 13.32 3.08 -9.65
N TYR A 86 12.28 2.89 -8.85
CA TYR A 86 12.21 3.34 -7.47
C TYR A 86 11.88 2.15 -6.58
N HIS A 87 12.61 2.02 -5.47
CA HIS A 87 12.17 1.15 -4.38
C HIS A 87 11.20 1.93 -3.51
N VAL A 88 10.05 1.35 -3.25
CA VAL A 88 9.00 1.97 -2.47
C VAL A 88 8.63 1.03 -1.34
N VAL A 89 8.59 1.60 -0.13
CA VAL A 89 8.00 0.93 1.02
C VAL A 89 6.89 1.80 1.57
N ILE A 90 5.71 1.22 1.78
CA ILE A 90 4.64 1.82 2.58
C ILE A 90 4.45 1.01 3.84
N GLN A 91 4.12 1.70 4.92
CA GLN A 91 3.82 1.09 6.20
C GLN A 91 2.59 1.78 6.75
N VAL A 92 1.63 0.99 7.21
CA VAL A 92 0.31 1.47 7.56
C VAL A 92 -0.12 0.76 8.82
N SER A 93 -0.63 1.52 9.76
CA SER A 93 -1.32 1.05 10.95
C SER A 93 -2.62 1.84 11.15
N ARG A 94 -3.31 1.62 12.27
CA ARG A 94 -4.42 2.47 12.71
C ARG A 94 -3.96 3.83 13.25
N GLU A 95 -2.68 4.04 13.48
CA GLU A 95 -2.19 5.30 14.04
C GLU A 95 -1.41 6.10 13.01
N GLU A 96 -0.79 5.42 12.05
CA GLU A 96 0.22 6.03 11.21
C GLU A 96 0.32 5.39 9.83
N GLN A 97 0.62 6.24 8.85
CA GLN A 97 1.05 5.82 7.53
C GLN A 97 2.37 6.48 7.14
N GLU A 98 3.34 5.68 6.70
CA GLU A 98 4.64 6.13 6.19
C GLU A 98 4.85 5.72 4.73
N ILE A 99 5.59 6.55 3.98
CA ILE A 99 6.09 6.22 2.65
C ILE A 99 7.59 6.46 2.58
N TYR A 100 8.32 5.46 2.10
CA TYR A 100 9.74 5.49 1.86
C TYR A 100 9.98 5.34 0.36
N VAL A 101 10.92 6.12 -0.16
CA VAL A 101 11.40 6.01 -1.55
C VAL A 101 12.92 5.90 -1.50
N ASP A 102 13.45 4.88 -2.19
CA ASP A 102 14.88 4.61 -2.28
C ASP A 102 15.59 4.58 -0.92
N GLY A 103 14.98 3.88 0.05
CA GLY A 103 15.55 3.70 1.39
C GLY A 103 15.35 4.89 2.35
N LYS A 104 14.68 5.97 1.92
CA LYS A 104 14.50 7.19 2.73
C LYS A 104 13.02 7.47 2.97
N ARG A 105 12.67 7.87 4.21
CA ARG A 105 11.30 8.30 4.53
C ARG A 105 10.99 9.62 3.84
N GLU A 106 9.99 9.61 2.96
CA GLU A 106 9.58 10.76 2.17
C GLU A 106 8.24 11.34 2.64
N GLY A 107 7.41 10.57 3.34
CA GLY A 107 6.15 11.04 3.91
C GLY A 107 5.75 10.26 5.15
N GLN A 108 4.94 10.91 5.99
CA GLN A 108 4.40 10.37 7.24
C GLN A 108 3.08 11.09 7.54
N VAL A 109 2.07 10.36 7.97
CA VAL A 109 0.75 10.88 8.34
C VAL A 109 0.32 10.23 9.65
N ASP A 110 0.03 11.07 10.65
CA ASP A 110 -0.68 10.66 11.85
C ASP A 110 -2.17 10.51 11.53
N MET A 111 -2.65 9.27 11.54
CA MET A 111 -4.03 8.93 11.21
C MET A 111 -4.99 9.12 12.39
N THR A 112 -4.47 9.27 13.61
CA THR A 112 -5.27 9.60 14.78
C THR A 112 -5.73 11.06 14.75
N ASN A 113 -4.95 11.94 14.12
CA ASN A 113 -5.26 13.35 13.97
C ASN A 113 -6.39 13.60 12.95
N SER A 114 -7.51 14.16 13.42
CA SER A 114 -8.69 14.43 12.60
C SER A 114 -8.46 15.42 11.46
N ASN A 115 -7.45 16.30 11.57
CA ASN A 115 -7.14 17.27 10.51
C ASN A 115 -6.52 16.62 9.26
N ASN A 116 -6.01 15.40 9.39
CA ASN A 116 -5.45 14.64 8.26
C ASN A 116 -6.52 13.82 7.52
N ARG A 117 -7.76 13.83 8.02
CA ARG A 117 -8.88 13.08 7.45
C ARG A 117 -9.49 13.87 6.29
N SER A 118 -9.56 13.23 5.13
CA SER A 118 -10.27 13.79 3.97
C SER A 118 -11.59 13.07 3.78
N GLU A 119 -12.68 13.82 3.60
CA GLU A 119 -13.98 13.25 3.25
C GLU A 119 -13.96 12.65 1.84
N ILE A 120 -14.71 11.57 1.66
CA ILE A 120 -14.90 10.94 0.35
C ILE A 120 -16.06 11.66 -0.34
N TRP A 121 -15.77 12.21 -1.52
CA TRP A 121 -16.77 12.95 -2.28
C TRP A 121 -18.03 12.11 -2.56
N GLY A 122 -19.20 12.68 -2.30
CA GLY A 122 -20.50 12.04 -2.58
C GLY A 122 -20.98 11.02 -1.54
N HIS A 123 -20.25 10.82 -0.44
CA HIS A 123 -20.62 9.90 0.64
C HIS A 123 -20.67 10.65 1.97
N PRO A 124 -21.80 11.33 2.30
CA PRO A 124 -21.92 12.09 3.53
C PRO A 124 -21.78 11.18 4.76
N ILE A 125 -21.07 11.68 5.77
CA ILE A 125 -20.87 11.01 7.07
C ILE A 125 -22.24 10.80 7.72
N SER A 126 -22.70 9.56 7.79
CA SER A 126 -24.04 9.25 8.31
C SER A 126 -24.07 9.07 9.84
N GLN A 127 -22.96 8.66 10.47
CA GLN A 127 -22.81 8.52 11.93
C GLN A 127 -21.33 8.50 12.31
N GLU A 128 -20.79 9.51 13.03
CA GLU A 128 -19.41 9.46 13.56
C GLU A 128 -19.17 8.18 14.37
N GLU A 129 -18.44 7.22 13.78
CA GLU A 129 -17.92 6.07 14.52
C GLU A 129 -16.66 6.53 15.24
N LYS A 130 -16.42 6.00 16.44
CA LYS A 130 -15.19 6.34 17.16
C LYS A 130 -14.00 5.72 16.45
N TRP A 131 -12.87 6.44 16.44
CA TRP A 131 -11.66 5.99 15.74
C TRP A 131 -11.20 4.59 16.20
N GLU A 132 -11.34 4.30 17.48
CA GLU A 132 -11.04 3.02 18.10
C GLU A 132 -11.89 1.83 17.61
N ASP A 133 -13.00 2.09 16.91
CA ASP A 133 -13.86 1.05 16.32
C ASP A 133 -13.58 0.81 14.82
N MET A 134 -12.87 1.75 14.16
CA MET A 134 -12.56 1.70 12.73
C MET A 134 -11.48 0.67 12.39
N LYS A 135 -11.83 -0.38 11.65
CA LYS A 135 -10.86 -1.40 11.20
C LYS A 135 -10.51 -1.22 9.74
N MET A 136 -9.29 -1.61 9.40
CA MET A 136 -8.93 -1.82 8.00
C MET A 136 -9.48 -3.18 7.59
N ASP A 137 -10.64 -3.17 6.96
CA ASP A 137 -11.17 -4.42 6.39
C ASP A 137 -10.27 -4.89 5.27
N THR A 138 -10.12 -6.21 5.20
CA THR A 138 -9.17 -6.82 4.27
C THR A 138 -9.44 -6.44 2.84
N PRO A 139 -8.37 -6.20 2.06
CA PRO A 139 -8.50 -6.13 0.61
C PRO A 139 -9.14 -7.42 0.09
N HIS A 140 -10.28 -7.32 -0.61
CA HIS A 140 -10.91 -8.48 -1.27
C HIS A 140 -9.96 -9.15 -2.27
N ALA A 141 -9.15 -8.33 -2.94
CA ALA A 141 -8.06 -8.78 -3.78
C ALA A 141 -6.97 -7.72 -3.85
N LEU A 142 -5.71 -8.17 -3.92
CA LEU A 142 -4.60 -7.32 -4.29
C LEU A 142 -4.48 -7.28 -5.81
N CYS A 143 -4.38 -6.07 -6.37
CA CYS A 143 -4.20 -5.84 -7.80
C CYS A 143 -2.84 -5.19 -8.06
N ILE A 144 -2.11 -5.73 -9.03
CA ILE A 144 -0.88 -5.14 -9.56
C ILE A 144 -1.16 -4.54 -10.94
N GLY A 145 -0.81 -3.26 -11.08
CA GLY A 145 -1.00 -2.43 -12.26
C GLY A 145 -2.38 -1.79 -12.38
N SER A 146 -3.21 -1.87 -11.34
CA SER A 146 -4.50 -1.17 -11.22
C SER A 146 -5.00 -1.18 -9.78
N LYS A 147 -6.07 -0.43 -9.49
CA LYS A 147 -6.75 -0.46 -8.19
C LYS A 147 -7.67 -1.66 -8.01
N SER A 148 -8.27 -2.19 -9.09
CA SER A 148 -9.17 -3.35 -9.04
C SER A 148 -9.24 -4.08 -10.38
N SER A 149 -9.88 -5.26 -10.39
CA SER A 149 -10.17 -6.01 -11.62
C SER A 149 -11.12 -5.30 -12.58
N GLU A 150 -11.99 -4.43 -12.07
CA GLU A 150 -13.04 -3.73 -12.84
C GLU A 150 -12.67 -2.28 -13.16
N SER A 151 -11.41 -1.92 -12.94
CA SER A 151 -10.95 -0.56 -13.07
C SER A 151 -10.99 -0.05 -14.52
N SER A 152 -11.35 1.22 -14.67
CA SER A 152 -11.26 1.92 -15.94
C SER A 152 -9.80 1.93 -16.43
N PRO A 153 -9.53 1.77 -17.74
CA PRO A 153 -8.19 1.86 -18.31
C PRO A 153 -7.43 3.15 -17.95
N ARG A 154 -8.17 4.23 -17.65
CA ARG A 154 -7.58 5.50 -17.19
C ARG A 154 -6.81 5.38 -15.88
N THR A 155 -7.13 4.35 -15.08
CA THR A 155 -6.51 4.13 -13.76
C THR A 155 -5.35 3.14 -13.76
N PHE A 156 -5.02 2.60 -14.94
CA PHE A 156 -3.98 1.59 -15.07
C PHE A 156 -2.58 2.19 -14.86
N TRP A 157 -1.70 1.36 -14.33
CA TRP A 157 -0.28 1.66 -14.30
C TRP A 157 0.32 1.55 -15.70
N TYR A 158 1.11 2.55 -16.09
CA TYR A 158 1.88 2.53 -17.31
C TYR A 158 3.36 2.40 -16.94
N GLY A 159 3.84 1.16 -16.92
CA GLY A 159 5.20 0.82 -16.54
C GLY A 159 5.29 -0.59 -15.97
N GLN A 160 6.29 -0.81 -15.13
CA GLN A 160 6.59 -2.11 -14.53
C GLN A 160 6.48 -2.05 -13.01
N VAL A 161 6.06 -3.16 -12.41
CA VAL A 161 6.04 -3.36 -10.97
C VAL A 161 6.70 -4.71 -10.71
N ALA A 162 7.62 -4.76 -9.75
CA ALA A 162 8.45 -5.91 -9.46
C ALA A 162 8.59 -6.12 -7.95
N ASP A 163 8.84 -7.38 -7.57
CA ASP A 163 9.19 -7.79 -6.20
C ASP A 163 8.25 -7.21 -5.12
N VAL A 164 6.94 -7.40 -5.36
CA VAL A 164 5.91 -6.98 -4.41
C VAL A 164 5.90 -7.96 -3.23
N CYS A 165 6.21 -7.44 -2.06
CA CYS A 165 6.14 -8.14 -0.78
C CYS A 165 5.18 -7.40 0.13
N ILE A 166 4.26 -8.12 0.78
CA ILE A 166 3.38 -7.59 1.82
C ILE A 166 3.59 -8.44 3.07
N CYS A 167 3.78 -7.79 4.20
CA CYS A 167 3.94 -8.46 5.49
C CYS A 167 3.14 -7.76 6.57
N THR A 168 2.85 -8.50 7.63
CA THR A 168 2.29 -8.01 8.89
C THR A 168 3.45 -7.71 9.85
N GLN A 169 4.49 -7.01 9.39
CA GLN A 169 5.58 -6.56 10.25
C GLN A 169 6.03 -5.19 9.77
N TRP A 170 6.28 -4.29 10.72
CA TRP A 170 6.90 -3.01 10.41
C TRP A 170 8.38 -3.21 10.09
N PHE A 171 8.83 -2.74 8.93
CA PHE A 171 10.26 -2.71 8.63
C PHE A 171 10.93 -1.59 9.39
N HIS A 172 12.03 -1.88 10.06
CA HIS A 172 12.90 -0.85 10.60
C HIS A 172 13.57 -0.07 9.46
N PRO A 173 13.86 1.24 9.64
CA PRO A 173 14.53 2.04 8.61
C PRO A 173 15.82 1.42 8.07
N LYS A 174 16.60 0.73 8.92
CA LYS A 174 17.80 0.00 8.51
C LYS A 174 17.49 -1.19 7.59
N GLU A 175 16.38 -1.89 7.81
CA GLU A 175 15.93 -2.98 6.95
C GLU A 175 15.47 -2.44 5.59
N ILE A 176 14.74 -1.32 5.58
CA ILE A 176 14.33 -0.66 4.33
C ILE A 176 15.56 -0.25 3.51
N GLN A 177 16.56 0.36 4.15
CA GLN A 177 17.84 0.69 3.50
C GLN A 177 18.58 -0.56 3.03
N ALA A 178 18.60 -1.63 3.83
CA ALA A 178 19.23 -2.88 3.45
C ALA A 178 18.52 -3.51 2.23
N ILE A 179 17.19 -3.51 2.17
CA ILE A 179 16.42 -4.00 1.02
C ILE A 179 16.74 -3.16 -0.21
N TYR A 180 16.70 -1.83 -0.10
CA TYR A 180 17.07 -0.92 -1.20
C TYR A 180 18.49 -1.19 -1.72
N HIS A 181 19.47 -1.27 -0.82
CA HIS A 181 20.88 -1.49 -1.17
C HIS A 181 21.19 -2.91 -1.62
N SER A 182 20.42 -3.90 -1.14
CA SER A 182 20.58 -5.28 -1.53
C SER A 182 20.40 -5.43 -3.04
N LYS A 183 19.70 -4.48 -3.69
CA LYS A 183 19.42 -4.39 -5.13
C LYS A 183 19.46 -5.79 -5.71
N VAL A 184 18.68 -6.72 -5.12
CA VAL A 184 18.73 -8.13 -5.51
C VAL A 184 18.13 -8.18 -6.89
N THR A 185 19.01 -7.89 -7.83
CA THR A 185 18.92 -7.96 -9.27
C THR A 185 17.51 -7.74 -9.77
N ILE A 186 17.07 -6.49 -9.91
CA ILE A 186 15.94 -6.17 -10.81
C ILE A 186 16.19 -6.82 -12.18
N ASP A 187 17.45 -6.87 -12.61
CA ASP A 187 17.91 -7.58 -13.81
C ASP A 187 17.73 -9.12 -13.77
N LYS A 188 17.45 -9.71 -12.61
CA LYS A 188 17.12 -11.14 -12.40
C LYS A 188 15.77 -11.34 -11.71
N VAL A 189 14.95 -10.30 -11.53
CA VAL A 189 13.59 -10.47 -10.99
C VAL A 189 12.81 -11.23 -12.05
N ASN A 190 12.53 -12.50 -11.76
CA ASN A 190 11.51 -13.24 -12.47
C ASN A 190 10.17 -12.55 -12.18
N PHE A 191 9.71 -11.73 -13.13
CA PHE A 191 8.37 -11.18 -13.11
C PHE A 191 7.36 -12.31 -12.85
N GLY A 192 6.73 -12.31 -11.67
CA GLY A 192 5.64 -13.24 -11.33
C GLY A 192 5.87 -14.22 -10.18
N LYS A 193 6.95 -14.17 -9.39
CA LYS A 193 7.03 -14.95 -8.14
C LYS A 193 6.68 -14.10 -6.93
N PHE A 194 5.49 -14.34 -6.37
CA PHE A 194 5.13 -13.96 -5.01
C PHE A 194 5.95 -14.84 -4.06
N VAL A 195 6.79 -14.25 -3.21
CA VAL A 195 7.42 -14.96 -2.09
C VAL A 195 6.61 -14.63 -0.84
N LEU A 196 5.71 -15.54 -0.46
CA LEU A 196 5.15 -15.55 0.90
C LEU A 196 6.25 -15.98 1.86
N ASN A 197 6.98 -15.02 2.44
CA ASN A 197 7.79 -15.31 3.61
C ASN A 197 6.86 -15.41 4.81
N SER A 198 6.31 -16.60 5.06
CA SER A 198 5.95 -16.95 6.43
C SER A 198 7.26 -17.05 7.20
N ILE A 199 7.57 -16.07 8.05
CA ILE A 199 8.63 -16.26 9.04
C ILE A 199 8.20 -17.48 9.85
N ALA A 200 8.98 -18.56 9.75
CA ALA A 200 8.74 -19.75 10.53
C ALA A 200 8.62 -19.32 11.99
N GLU A 201 7.46 -19.59 12.60
CA GLU A 201 7.32 -19.53 14.04
C GLU A 201 8.49 -20.35 14.61
N LYS A 202 9.37 -19.70 15.38
CA LYS A 202 10.35 -20.45 16.17
C LYS A 202 9.53 -21.46 16.97
N PRO A 203 9.80 -22.77 16.88
CA PRO A 203 9.14 -23.72 17.76
C PRO A 203 9.35 -23.24 19.20
N LEU A 204 8.25 -23.08 19.93
CA LEU A 204 8.27 -22.91 21.37
C LEU A 204 9.11 -24.05 21.93
N ASP A 205 10.24 -23.72 22.56
CA ASP A 205 11.03 -24.68 23.31
C ASP A 205 10.13 -25.26 24.40
N GLN A 206 9.71 -26.51 24.23
CA GLN A 206 8.84 -27.22 25.18
C GLN A 206 9.62 -27.73 26.42
N ASN A 207 10.72 -27.07 26.81
CA ASN A 207 11.61 -27.54 27.88
C ASN A 207 11.84 -26.52 29.00
N GLU A 208 10.88 -25.65 29.29
CA GLU A 208 10.80 -24.97 30.59
C GLU A 208 9.36 -24.99 31.12
N ILE A 209 9.01 -26.07 31.82
CA ILE A 209 8.36 -26.15 33.15
C ILE A 209 8.35 -27.64 33.58
#